data_AF-A0A7X5D9B0-F1
#
_entry.id   AF-A0A7X5D9B0-F1
#
_cell.length_a   1.000
_cell.length_b   1.000
_cell.length_c   1.000
_cell.angle_alpha   90.00
_cell.angle_beta   90.00
_cell.angle_gamma   90.00
#
_symmetry.space_group_name_H-M   'P 1'
#
loop_
_entity.id
_entity.type
_entity.pdbx_description
1 polymer ?
#
loop_
_entity_poly.entity_id
_entity_poly.type
_entity_poly.pdbx_seq_one_letter_code
_entity_poly.pdbx_strand_id
1 'polypeptide(L)'
;MKYKALYSVLEKRIAEVSGFQYDDRSCWHLTCPTYVDRLHSLWIIAVDPATRRRIWITHDGGSDFRISFKSIDEQMNNYGPIRDIRCTSRMDLASKLQKLFSEPNTFVD
;
A
#
# COMPACT_ATOMS: atom_id res chain seq x y z
N MET A 1 -3.81 -12.39 11.47
CA MET A 1 -3.88 -12.00 10.04
C MET A 1 -2.47 -11.81 9.47
N LYS A 2 -2.19 -12.27 8.24
CA LYS A 2 -0.85 -12.36 7.62
C LYS A 2 -0.11 -11.00 7.48
N TYR A 3 -0.83 -9.92 7.20
CA TYR A 3 -0.29 -8.56 6.98
C TYR A 3 -0.72 -7.56 8.06
N LYS A 4 -0.91 -8.02 9.31
CA LYS A 4 -1.44 -7.18 10.40
C LYS A 4 -0.76 -5.80 10.50
N ALA A 5 0.57 -5.75 10.46
CA ALA A 5 1.32 -4.49 10.55
C ALA A 5 1.02 -3.52 9.39
N LEU A 6 0.86 -4.04 8.18
CA LEU A 6 0.52 -3.24 7.01
C LEU A 6 -0.85 -2.57 7.18
N TYR A 7 -1.87 -3.34 7.56
CA TYR A 7 -3.20 -2.78 7.79
C TYR A 7 -3.20 -1.80 8.95
N SER A 8 -2.44 -2.03 10.03
CA SER A 8 -2.30 -1.03 11.10
C SER A 8 -1.78 0.32 10.60
N VAL A 9 -0.86 0.32 9.62
CA VAL A 9 -0.36 1.56 8.99
C VAL A 9 -1.44 2.21 8.12
N LEU A 10 -2.19 1.43 7.34
CA LEU A 10 -3.30 1.93 6.51
C LEU A 10 -4.43 2.53 7.36
N GLU A 11 -4.88 1.81 8.39
CA GLU A 11 -5.94 2.28 9.30
C GLU A 11 -5.53 3.53 10.07
N LYS A 12 -4.25 3.60 10.50
CA LYS A 12 -3.72 4.82 11.10
C LYS A 12 -3.78 5.99 10.11
N ARG A 13 -3.43 5.76 8.84
CA ARG A 13 -3.50 6.80 7.81
C ARG A 13 -4.93 7.25 7.51
N ILE A 14 -5.91 6.32 7.53
CA ILE A 14 -7.35 6.65 7.45
C ILE A 14 -7.75 7.60 8.59
N ALA A 15 -7.30 7.32 9.81
CA ALA A 15 -7.62 8.17 10.97
C ALA A 15 -6.95 9.55 10.92
N GLU A 16 -5.77 9.66 10.30
CA GLU A 16 -4.98 10.90 10.24
C GLU A 16 -5.31 11.80 9.04
N VAL A 17 -5.71 11.23 7.90
CA VAL A 17 -5.88 11.98 6.64
C VAL A 17 -7.29 11.85 6.10
N SER A 18 -8.02 12.96 6.12
CA SER A 18 -9.35 13.04 5.51
C SER A 18 -9.28 12.73 4.01
N GLY A 19 -10.16 11.82 3.57
CA GLY A 19 -10.23 11.37 2.18
C GLY A 19 -9.21 10.31 1.79
N PHE A 20 -8.31 9.87 2.68
CA PHE A 20 -7.49 8.69 2.43
C PHE A 20 -8.39 7.45 2.35
N GLN A 21 -8.19 6.64 1.31
CA GLN A 21 -8.94 5.41 1.08
C GLN A 21 -8.02 4.36 0.47
N TYR A 22 -8.30 3.09 0.77
CA TYR A 22 -7.67 1.97 0.07
C TYR A 22 -8.70 0.93 -0.33
N ASP A 23 -8.40 0.25 -1.42
CA ASP A 23 -9.15 -0.85 -1.98
C ASP A 23 -8.28 -2.12 -1.90
N ASP A 24 -8.72 -3.10 -1.13
CA ASP A 24 -8.02 -4.37 -0.93
C ASP A 24 -8.64 -5.47 -1.79
N ARG A 25 -7.90 -5.89 -2.82
CA ARG A 25 -8.28 -6.95 -3.76
C ARG A 25 -7.73 -8.32 -3.40
N SER A 26 -7.13 -8.44 -2.22
CA SER A 26 -6.38 -9.63 -1.81
C SER A 26 -7.00 -10.42 -0.67
N CYS A 27 -8.21 -10.04 -0.24
CA CYS A 27 -9.03 -10.78 0.73
C CYS A 27 -8.36 -11.00 2.10
N TRP A 28 -7.21 -10.38 2.35
CA TRP A 28 -6.42 -10.63 3.54
C TRP A 28 -7.04 -10.01 4.80
N HIS A 29 -7.93 -9.03 4.65
CA HIS A 29 -8.71 -8.43 5.74
C HIS A 29 -9.90 -9.30 6.22
N LEU A 30 -10.24 -10.39 5.51
CA LEU A 30 -11.35 -11.26 5.88
C LEU A 30 -11.11 -11.97 7.22
N THR A 31 -12.15 -12.05 8.04
CA THR A 31 -12.11 -12.70 9.36
C THR A 31 -11.96 -14.22 9.27
N CYS A 32 -12.54 -14.83 8.23
CA CYS A 32 -12.48 -16.28 7.98
C CYS A 32 -12.09 -16.58 6.53
N PRO A 33 -10.80 -16.45 6.15
CA PRO A 33 -10.36 -16.72 4.79
C PRO A 33 -10.41 -18.22 4.48
N THR A 34 -10.98 -18.56 3.33
CA THR A 34 -11.00 -19.92 2.78
C THR A 34 -9.58 -20.38 2.42
N TYR A 35 -9.43 -21.67 2.07
CA TYR A 35 -8.16 -22.16 1.56
C TYR A 35 -7.70 -21.41 0.30
N VAL A 36 -8.63 -21.10 -0.61
CA VAL A 36 -8.34 -20.36 -1.85
C VAL A 36 -7.89 -18.94 -1.52
N ASP A 37 -8.57 -18.23 -0.61
CA ASP A 37 -8.19 -16.86 -0.20
C ASP A 37 -6.76 -16.81 0.37
N ARG A 38 -6.30 -17.88 1.02
CA ARG A 38 -4.93 -17.95 1.57
C ARG A 38 -3.85 -18.09 0.50
N LEU A 39 -4.22 -18.39 -0.74
CA LEU A 39 -3.31 -18.46 -1.88
C LEU A 39 -3.19 -17.12 -2.63
N HIS A 40 -4.02 -16.12 -2.31
CA HIS A 40 -4.01 -14.84 -3.02
C HIS A 40 -2.74 -14.01 -2.75
N SER A 41 -2.15 -13.48 -3.80
CA SER A 41 -1.16 -12.41 -3.72
C SER A 41 -1.75 -11.18 -3.01
N LEU A 42 -0.93 -10.40 -2.30
CA LEU A 42 -1.35 -9.10 -1.77
C LEU A 42 -1.54 -8.13 -2.93
N TRP A 43 -2.65 -7.39 -2.91
CA TRP A 43 -2.96 -6.36 -3.91
C TRP A 43 -3.86 -5.30 -3.27
N ILE A 44 -3.25 -4.22 -2.82
CA ILE A 44 -3.95 -3.06 -2.24
C ILE A 44 -3.64 -1.83 -3.07
N ILE A 45 -4.67 -1.06 -3.38
CA ILE A 45 -4.56 0.23 -4.07
C ILE A 45 -5.01 1.31 -3.09
N ALA A 46 -4.09 2.17 -2.66
CA ALA A 46 -4.39 3.31 -1.81
C ALA A 46 -4.33 4.62 -2.59
N VAL A 47 -5.21 5.55 -2.26
CA VAL A 47 -5.18 6.93 -2.74
C VAL A 47 -4.96 7.82 -1.52
N ASP A 48 -3.87 8.58 -1.55
CA ASP A 48 -3.49 9.50 -0.48
C ASP A 48 -3.59 10.96 -0.96
N PRO A 49 -4.66 11.67 -0.59
CA PRO A 49 -4.83 13.08 -0.93
C PRO A 49 -3.74 13.98 -0.35
N ALA A 50 -3.21 13.66 0.84
CA ALA A 50 -2.21 14.49 1.51
C ALA A 50 -0.88 14.52 0.74
N THR A 51 -0.55 13.44 0.02
CA THR A 51 0.66 13.37 -0.81
C THR A 51 0.36 13.45 -2.31
N ARG A 52 -0.93 13.54 -2.70
CA ARG A 52 -1.43 13.46 -4.08
C ARG A 52 -0.85 12.27 -4.83
N ARG A 53 -0.94 11.08 -4.23
CA ARG A 53 -0.39 9.84 -4.80
C ARG A 53 -1.40 8.71 -4.81
N ARG A 54 -1.30 7.89 -5.85
CA ARG A 54 -1.84 6.53 -5.89
C ARG A 54 -0.71 5.56 -5.58
N ILE A 55 -0.96 4.63 -4.68
CA ILE A 55 0.02 3.69 -4.13
C ILE A 55 -0.52 2.28 -4.37
N TRP A 56 0.28 1.42 -4.99
CA TRP A 56 0.02 -0.01 -5.15
C TRP A 56 0.93 -0.78 -4.21
N ILE A 57 0.34 -1.60 -3.35
CA ILE A 57 1.05 -2.42 -2.38
C ILE A 57 0.81 -3.86 -2.77
N THR A 58 1.87 -4.56 -3.17
CA THR A 58 1.78 -5.88 -3.78
C THR A 58 2.76 -6.87 -3.14
N HIS A 59 2.38 -8.14 -3.18
CA HIS A 59 3.24 -9.27 -2.83
C HIS A 59 2.73 -10.51 -3.54
N ASP A 60 3.56 -11.08 -4.43
CA ASP A 60 3.19 -12.18 -5.33
C ASP A 60 2.98 -13.53 -4.63
N GLY A 61 3.40 -13.67 -3.38
CA GLY A 61 3.33 -14.92 -2.60
C GLY A 61 4.71 -15.52 -2.29
N GLY A 62 5.77 -15.03 -2.95
CA GLY A 62 7.15 -15.41 -2.71
C GLY A 62 7.88 -14.43 -1.77
N SER A 63 8.95 -13.82 -2.28
CA SER A 63 9.75 -12.84 -1.54
C SER A 63 9.72 -11.44 -2.17
N ASP A 64 8.95 -11.22 -3.24
CA ASP A 64 8.83 -9.90 -3.88
C ASP A 64 7.70 -9.11 -3.23
N PHE A 65 8.05 -8.32 -2.22
CA PHE A 65 7.16 -7.33 -1.62
C PHE A 65 7.45 -5.97 -2.26
N ARG A 66 6.43 -5.29 -2.78
CA ARG A 66 6.63 -4.03 -3.50
C ARG A 66 5.62 -2.96 -3.12
N ILE A 67 6.10 -1.73 -3.02
CA ILE A 67 5.29 -0.52 -2.99
C ILE A 67 5.61 0.26 -4.25
N SER A 68 4.63 0.39 -5.13
CA SER A 68 4.74 1.25 -6.31
C SER A 68 3.86 2.47 -6.10
N PHE A 69 4.25 3.64 -6.58
CA PHE A 69 3.40 4.82 -6.49
C PHE A 69 3.60 5.79 -7.64
N LYS A 70 2.57 6.59 -7.87
CA LYS A 70 2.51 7.61 -8.93
C LYS A 70 1.72 8.81 -8.45
N SER A 71 2.07 10.00 -8.94
CA SER A 71 1.34 11.22 -8.63
C SER A 71 -0.05 11.22 -9.30
N ILE A 72 -1.02 11.86 -8.67
CA ILE A 72 -2.39 12.02 -9.21
C ILE A 72 -2.76 13.48 -9.40
N ASP A 73 -3.40 13.79 -10.53
CA ASP A 73 -3.88 15.14 -10.84
C ASP A 73 -5.21 15.45 -10.14
N GLU A 74 -5.82 16.60 -10.47
CA GLU A 74 -7.10 17.03 -9.91
C GLU A 74 -8.27 16.13 -10.34
N GLN A 75 -8.16 15.45 -11.47
CA GLN A 75 -9.16 14.51 -11.98
C GLN A 75 -8.87 13.07 -11.52
N MET A 76 -7.94 12.87 -10.57
CA MET A 76 -7.51 11.56 -10.07
C MET A 76 -6.85 10.66 -11.13
N ASN A 77 -6.35 11.25 -12.22
CA ASN A 77 -5.56 10.52 -13.20
C ASN A 77 -4.10 10.44 -12.77
N ASN A 78 -3.48 9.31 -13.09
CA ASN A 78 -2.07 9.09 -12.80
C ASN A 78 -1.19 9.88 -13.79
N TYR A 79 -0.21 10.63 -13.30
CA TYR A 79 0.76 11.35 -14.14
C TYR A 79 2.19 11.21 -13.62
N GLY A 80 3.17 11.49 -14.49
CA GLY A 80 4.60 11.36 -14.17
C GLY A 80 5.14 9.91 -14.20
N PRO A 81 6.40 9.71 -13.80
CA PRO A 81 7.02 8.39 -13.72
C PRO A 81 6.42 7.56 -12.57
N ILE A 82 6.39 6.24 -12.75
CA ILE A 82 6.13 5.31 -11.65
C ILE A 82 7.40 5.16 -10.81
N ARG A 83 7.24 5.13 -9.49
CA ARG A 83 8.33 4.88 -8.54
C ARG A 83 8.06 3.57 -7.83
N ASP A 84 9.11 2.78 -7.61
CA ASP A 84 9.03 1.45 -7.03
C ASP A 84 9.97 1.30 -5.84
N ILE A 85 9.47 0.74 -4.76
CA ILE A 85 10.21 0.43 -3.55
C ILE A 85 10.14 -1.07 -3.32
N ARG A 86 11.28 -1.75 -3.46
CA ARG A 86 11.40 -3.16 -3.08
C ARG A 86 11.46 -3.29 -1.57
N CYS A 87 10.75 -4.28 -1.04
CA CYS A 87 10.71 -4.60 0.37
C CYS A 87 11.16 -6.05 0.58
N THR A 88 11.84 -6.33 1.67
CA THR A 88 12.44 -7.66 1.93
C THR A 88 11.56 -8.56 2.78
N SER A 89 10.57 -7.99 3.45
CA SER A 89 9.67 -8.71 4.34
C SER A 89 8.36 -7.96 4.53
N ARG A 90 7.38 -8.62 5.16
CA ARG A 90 6.11 -7.99 5.58
C ARG A 90 6.31 -6.82 6.55
N MET A 91 7.31 -6.91 7.43
CA MET A 91 7.63 -5.84 8.36
C MET A 91 8.32 -4.68 7.65
N ASP A 92 9.26 -4.97 6.73
CA ASP A 92 9.89 -3.95 5.90
C ASP A 92 8.87 -3.22 5.03
N LEU A 93 7.89 -3.95 4.47
CA LEU A 93 6.76 -3.39 3.72
C LEU A 93 5.96 -2.38 4.56
N ALA A 94 5.57 -2.76 5.78
CA ALA A 94 4.84 -1.86 6.68
C ALA A 94 5.69 -0.63 7.08
N SER A 95 6.96 -0.82 7.44
CA SER A 95 7.86 0.26 7.82
C SER A 95 8.11 1.24 6.68
N LYS A 96 8.35 0.75 5.46
CA LYS A 96 8.56 1.59 4.28
C LYS A 96 7.28 2.32 3.86
N LEU A 97 6.11 1.69 3.98
CA LEU A 97 4.84 2.38 3.76
C LEU A 97 4.63 3.50 4.78
N GLN A 98 4.88 3.24 6.07
CA GLN A 98 4.80 4.27 7.11
C GLN A 98 5.75 5.43 6.81
N LYS A 99 6.98 5.12 6.39
CA LYS A 99 7.96 6.14 5.99
C LYS A 99 7.51 6.94 4.77
N LEU A 100 6.89 6.29 3.77
CA LEU A 100 6.33 6.97 2.60
C LEU A 100 5.22 7.97 2.98
N PHE A 101 4.43 7.67 4.00
CA PHE A 101 3.40 8.58 4.51
C PHE A 101 3.96 9.75 5.34
N SER A 102 5.00 9.51 6.14
CA SER A 102 5.61 10.52 7.01
C SER A 102 6.61 11.41 6.28
N GLU A 103 7.35 10.86 5.32
CA GLU A 103 8.39 11.53 4.56
C GLU A 103 8.20 11.26 3.05
N PRO A 104 7.27 11.97 2.38
CA PRO A 104 6.87 11.65 1.01
C PRO A 104 8.01 11.75 -0.01
N ASN A 105 9.03 12.56 0.25
CA ASN A 105 10.11 12.80 -0.70
C ASN A 105 11.30 11.85 -0.54
N THR A 106 11.27 10.95 0.46
CA THR A 106 12.38 10.05 0.78
C THR A 106 12.73 9.04 -0.32
N PHE A 107 11.79 8.77 -1.23
CA PHE A 107 11.98 7.82 -2.33
C PHE A 107 11.87 8.50 -3.70
N VAL A 108 12.12 9.81 -3.74
CA VAL A 108 11.89 10.68 -4.91
C VAL A 108 13.18 10.95 -5.73
N ASP A 109 14.30 10.31 -5.42
CA ASP A 109 15.54 10.42 -6.21
C ASP A 109 15.35 10.04 -7.70
#